data_AF-A0A968SN79-F1
#
_entry.id   AF-A0A968SN79-F1
#
_cell.length_a   1.000
_cell.length_b   1.000
_cell.length_c   1.000
_cell.angle_alpha   90.00
_cell.angle_beta   90.00
_cell.angle_gamma   90.00
#
_symmetry.space_group_name_H-M   'P 1'
#
loop_
_entity.id
_entity.type
_entity.pdbx_description
1 polymer ?
#
loop_
_entity_poly.entity_id
_entity_poly.type
_entity_poly.pdbx_seq_one_letter_code
_entity_poly.pdbx_strand_id
1 'polypeptide(L)'
;MSPTPSLSLGSRFGRLAVVNILSNVTVPLASLIDTAFLGHLPDPDPLAGVALATLVFNVAYLSFGFLRMSTTGLTAQAVGRQDGATVLAVGLRSAGLAVVIGVGLFGHTTAVGLLGL
;
A
#
# COMPACT_ATOMS: atom_id res chain seq x y z
N MET A 1 5.57 27.96 31.39
CA MET A 1 4.40 28.73 30.93
C MET A 1 3.82 28.07 29.69
N SER A 2 2.68 27.38 29.82
CA SER A 2 1.75 27.08 28.72
C SER A 2 0.55 28.04 28.85
N PRO A 3 -0.32 28.25 27.84
CA PRO A 3 -0.25 27.96 26.40
C PRO A 3 -0.63 29.19 25.54
N THR A 4 -0.33 29.19 24.23
CA THR A 4 -1.10 29.99 23.25
C THR A 4 -1.68 29.09 22.16
N PRO A 5 -3.01 29.08 21.97
CA PRO A 5 -3.66 28.30 20.93
C PRO A 5 -3.45 28.99 19.58
N SER A 6 -2.57 28.45 18.72
CA SER A 6 -2.45 28.95 17.36
C SER A 6 -3.57 28.38 16.50
N LEU A 7 -4.55 29.21 16.13
CA LEU A 7 -5.64 28.88 15.19
C LEU A 7 -5.15 28.30 13.85
N SER A 8 -3.86 28.47 13.51
CA SER A 8 -3.22 27.92 12.30
C SER A 8 -2.85 26.43 12.39
N LEU A 9 -2.68 25.87 13.60
CA LEU A 9 -2.36 24.45 13.81
C LEU A 9 -3.53 23.56 13.39
N GLY A 10 -4.76 23.95 13.72
CA GLY A 10 -5.98 23.23 13.34
C GLY A 10 -6.18 23.18 11.82
N SER A 11 -5.99 24.31 11.13
CA SER A 11 -6.10 24.37 9.66
C SER A 11 -4.99 23.57 8.94
N ARG A 12 -3.75 23.63 9.43
CA ARG A 12 -2.62 22.85 8.89
C ARG A 12 -2.82 21.35 9.12
N PHE A 13 -3.23 20.96 10.32
CA PHE A 13 -3.57 19.58 10.66
C PHE A 13 -4.73 19.08 9.79
N GLY A 14 -5.80 19.87 9.65
CA GLY A 14 -6.94 19.53 8.80
C GLY A 14 -6.55 19.30 7.35
N ARG A 15 -5.68 20.14 6.77
CA ARG A 15 -5.17 19.95 5.41
C ARG A 15 -4.35 18.66 5.27
N LEU A 16 -3.46 18.37 6.22
CA LEU A 16 -2.68 17.13 6.22
C LEU A 16 -3.57 15.89 6.39
N ALA A 17 -4.54 15.97 7.30
CA ALA A 17 -5.50 14.89 7.57
C ALA A 17 -6.38 14.62 6.34
N VAL A 18 -6.92 15.66 5.69
CA VAL A 18 -7.72 15.54 4.46
C VAL A 18 -6.91 14.87 3.34
N VAL A 19 -5.67 15.32 3.11
CA VAL A 19 -4.80 14.72 2.09
C VAL A 19 -4.48 13.27 2.42
N ASN A 20 -4.25 12.94 3.70
CA ASN A 20 -3.99 11.58 4.14
C ASN A 20 -5.22 10.67 3.99
N ILE A 21 -6.41 11.16 4.35
CA ILE A 21 -7.68 10.44 4.17
C ILE A 21 -7.91 10.19 2.68
N LEU A 22 -7.82 11.21 1.83
CA LEU A 22 -7.97 11.07 0.38
C LEU A 22 -6.97 10.07 -0.22
N SER A 23 -5.72 10.08 0.25
CA SER A 23 -4.68 9.13 -0.21
C SER A 23 -5.00 7.68 0.18
N ASN A 24 -5.81 7.46 1.22
CA ASN A 24 -6.21 6.12 1.67
C ASN A 24 -7.57 5.67 1.11
N VAL A 25 -8.33 6.52 0.39
CA VAL A 25 -9.63 6.17 -0.21
C VAL A 25 -9.51 5.08 -1.28
N THR A 26 -8.34 4.90 -1.89
CA THR A 26 -8.11 3.86 -2.91
C THR A 26 -8.32 2.45 -2.36
N VAL A 27 -8.02 2.21 -1.08
CA VAL A 27 -8.17 0.88 -0.45
C VAL A 27 -9.64 0.43 -0.38
N PRO A 28 -10.57 1.18 0.24
CA PRO A 28 -11.98 0.79 0.27
C PRO A 28 -12.64 0.81 -1.11
N LEU A 29 -12.22 1.69 -2.03
CA LEU A 29 -12.71 1.68 -3.41
C LEU A 29 -12.33 0.39 -4.15
N ALA A 30 -11.08 -0.06 -4.01
CA ALA A 30 -10.65 -1.33 -4.59
C ALA A 30 -11.49 -2.50 -4.05
N SER A 31 -11.74 -2.56 -2.74
CA SER A 31 -12.58 -3.60 -2.14
C SER A 31 -14.04 -3.57 -2.62
N LEU A 32 -14.59 -2.38 -2.86
CA LEU A 32 -15.93 -2.23 -3.44
C LEU A 32 -15.98 -2.74 -4.88
N ILE A 33 -14.94 -2.47 -5.67
CA ILE A 33 -14.80 -2.96 -7.04
C ILE A 33 -14.67 -4.49 -7.05
N ASP A 34 -13.83 -5.08 -6.19
CA ASP A 34 -13.68 -6.54 -6.07
C ASP A 34 -15.02 -7.22 -5.74
N THR A 35 -15.78 -6.63 -4.81
CA THR A 35 -17.11 -7.11 -4.41
C THR A 35 -18.12 -7.00 -5.55
N ALA A 36 -18.09 -5.90 -6.31
CA ALA A 36 -18.98 -5.69 -7.45
C ALA A 36 -18.67 -6.63 -8.62
N PHE A 37 -17.39 -6.87 -8.92
CA PHE A 37 -16.97 -7.85 -9.91
C PHE A 37 -17.43 -9.26 -9.51
N LEU A 38 -17.20 -9.66 -8.26
CA LEU A 38 -17.60 -10.97 -7.76
C LEU A 38 -19.12 -11.15 -7.73
N GLY A 39 -19.87 -10.08 -7.42
CA GLY A 39 -21.34 -10.09 -7.36
C GLY A 39 -22.06 -10.12 -8.71
N HIS A 40 -21.34 -9.90 -9.82
CA HIS A 40 -21.93 -9.91 -11.17
C HIS A 40 -21.79 -11.26 -11.90
N LEU A 41 -21.15 -12.28 -11.30
CA LEU A 41 -21.04 -13.59 -11.95
C LEU A 41 -22.38 -14.36 -11.88
N PRO A 42 -22.87 -14.92 -13.00
CA PRO A 42 -24.16 -15.59 -13.08
C PRO A 42 -24.21 -17.02 -12.51
N ASP A 43 -23.06 -17.65 -12.22
CA ASP A 43 -22.95 -19.05 -11.78
C ASP A 43 -22.11 -19.15 -10.48
N PRO A 44 -22.59 -19.77 -9.40
CA PRO A 44 -21.91 -19.76 -8.09
C PRO A 44 -20.70 -20.69 -7.96
N ASP A 45 -20.54 -21.67 -8.84
CA ASP A 45 -19.51 -22.71 -8.71
C ASP A 45 -18.06 -22.19 -8.79
N PRO A 46 -17.67 -21.28 -9.71
CA PRO A 46 -16.33 -20.69 -9.72
C PRO A 46 -16.09 -19.61 -8.65
N LEU A 47 -17.14 -19.14 -7.94
CA LEU A 47 -17.02 -18.05 -6.95
C LEU A 47 -16.19 -18.45 -5.72
N ALA A 48 -16.28 -19.71 -5.29
CA ALA A 48 -15.52 -20.19 -4.13
C ALA A 48 -14.01 -20.12 -4.38
N GLY A 49 -13.56 -20.44 -5.60
CA GLY A 49 -12.15 -20.38 -5.99
C GLY A 49 -11.63 -18.94 -6.06
N VAL A 50 -12.41 -18.03 -6.65
CA VAL A 50 -12.05 -16.61 -6.72
C VAL A 50 -12.03 -15.98 -5.33
N ALA A 51 -13.01 -16.28 -4.47
CA ALA A 51 -13.01 -15.80 -3.09
C ALA A 51 -11.78 -16.27 -2.31
N LEU A 52 -11.35 -17.52 -2.50
CA LEU A 52 -10.15 -18.06 -1.87
C LEU A 52 -8.88 -17.38 -2.39
N ALA A 53 -8.78 -17.20 -3.71
CA ALA A 53 -7.66 -16.49 -4.34
C ALA A 53 -7.57 -15.03 -3.87
N THR A 54 -8.70 -14.32 -3.79
CA THR A 54 -8.80 -12.96 -3.25
C THR A 54 -8.39 -12.92 -1.78
N LEU A 55 -8.77 -13.90 -0.96
CA LEU A 55 -8.37 -13.96 0.44
C LEU A 55 -6.85 -14.13 0.59
N VAL A 56 -6.26 -15.05 -0.17
CA VAL A 56 -4.80 -15.29 -0.17
C VAL A 56 -4.06 -14.05 -0.68
N PHE A 57 -4.54 -13.44 -1.77
CA PHE A 57 -3.97 -12.23 -2.32
C PHE A 57 -4.06 -11.05 -1.34
N ASN A 58 -5.18 -10.91 -0.63
CA ASN A 58 -5.36 -9.86 0.37
C ASN A 58 -4.40 -10.03 1.55
N VAL A 59 -4.21 -11.25 2.06
CA VAL A 59 -3.22 -11.53 3.12
C VAL A 59 -1.80 -11.26 2.64
N ALA A 60 -1.46 -11.62 1.40
CA ALA A 60 -0.18 -11.30 0.80
C ALA A 60 0.02 -9.78 0.66
N TYR A 61 -0.99 -9.05 0.18
CA TYR A 61 -0.97 -7.59 0.04
C TYR A 61 -0.79 -6.90 1.39
N LEU A 62 -1.52 -7.33 2.42
CA LEU A 62 -1.37 -6.83 3.79
C LEU A 62 0.02 -7.12 4.35
N SER A 63 0.60 -8.28 4.03
CA SER A 63 1.98 -8.62 4.40
C SER A 63 2.95 -7.61 3.80
N PHE A 64 2.83 -7.24 2.52
CA PHE A 64 3.68 -6.19 1.94
C PHE A 64 3.38 -4.78 2.47
N GLY A 65 2.30 -4.58 3.23
CA GLY A 65 1.98 -3.32 3.91
C GLY A 65 3.07 -2.84 4.88
N PHE A 66 3.90 -3.75 5.42
CA PHE A 66 5.04 -3.37 6.27
C PHE A 66 6.09 -2.55 5.50
N LEU A 67 6.24 -2.73 4.17
CA LEU A 67 7.19 -1.97 3.37
C LEU A 67 6.82 -0.49 3.31
N ARG A 68 5.51 -0.20 3.22
CA ARG A 68 4.98 1.17 3.29
C ARG A 68 5.25 1.79 4.66
N MET A 69 4.97 1.06 5.74
CA MET A 69 5.18 1.55 7.11
C MET A 69 6.68 1.74 7.45
N SER A 70 7.55 0.84 6.98
CA SER A 70 9.00 0.92 7.15
C SER A 70 9.58 2.16 6.44
N THR A 71 9.12 2.44 5.22
CA THR A 71 9.59 3.59 4.44
C THR A 71 9.14 4.92 5.04
N THR A 72 7.87 5.04 5.44
CA THR A 72 7.34 6.28 6.05
C THR A 72 7.97 6.52 7.43
N GLY A 73 8.21 5.48 8.22
CA GLY A 73 8.86 5.57 9.54
C GLY A 73 10.32 6.00 9.48
N LEU A 74 11.11 5.45 8.54
CA LEU A 74 12.50 5.86 8.31
C LEU A 74 12.60 7.26 7.69
N THR A 75 11.69 7.59 6.76
CA THR A 75 11.60 8.93 6.16
C THR A 75 11.27 10.00 7.20
N ALA A 76 10.30 9.74 8.10
CA ALA A 76 9.96 10.68 9.17
C ALA A 76 11.15 10.95 10.10
N GLN A 77 11.95 9.92 10.41
CA GLN A 77 13.17 10.05 11.22
C GLN A 77 14.26 10.86 10.49
N ALA A 78 14.44 10.64 9.19
CA ALA A 78 15.42 11.39 8.39
C ALA A 78 15.01 12.87 8.20
N VAL A 79 13.72 13.13 8.00
CA VAL A 79 13.15 14.50 7.96
C VAL A 79 13.35 15.21 9.30
N GLY A 80 13.13 14.51 10.42
CA GLY A 80 13.40 15.06 11.76
C GLY A 80 14.86 15.42 12.02
N ARG A 81 15.80 14.82 11.27
CA ARG A 81 17.24 15.10 11.32
C ARG A 81 17.71 16.14 10.29
N GLN A 82 16.80 16.69 9.48
CA GLN A 82 17.09 17.59 8.34
C GLN A 82 18.09 17.03 7.30
N ASP A 83 18.20 15.70 7.22
CA ASP A 83 19.12 15.03 6.29
C ASP A 83 18.37 14.59 5.02
N GLY A 84 18.32 15.50 4.05
CA GLY A 84 17.66 15.27 2.77
C GLY A 84 18.32 14.18 1.91
N ALA A 85 19.62 13.93 2.07
CA ALA A 85 20.32 12.87 1.35
C ALA A 85 19.88 11.48 1.86
N THR A 86 19.71 11.35 3.17
CA THR A 86 19.21 10.10 3.78
C THR A 86 17.75 9.82 3.42
N VAL A 87 16.89 10.84 3.29
CA VAL A 87 15.51 10.67 2.80
C VAL A 87 15.50 10.05 1.40
N LEU A 88 16.30 10.59 0.49
CA LEU A 88 16.36 10.12 -0.90
C LEU A 88 16.97 8.70 -0.99
N ALA A 89 17.99 8.42 -0.18
CA ALA A 89 18.62 7.10 -0.12
C ALA A 89 17.67 6.01 0.43
N VAL A 90 16.87 6.34 1.46
CA VAL A 90 15.84 5.44 2.00
C VAL A 90 14.76 5.18 0.95
N GLY A 91 14.30 6.22 0.24
CA GLY A 91 13.34 6.10 -0.86
C GLY A 91 13.84 5.22 -2.01
N LEU A 92 15.08 5.43 -2.45
CA LEU A 92 15.69 4.63 -3.53
C LEU A 92 15.90 3.17 -3.12
N ARG A 93 16.31 2.89 -1.89
CA ARG A 93 16.45 1.51 -1.38
C ARG A 93 15.11 0.79 -1.32
N SER A 94 14.09 1.45 -0.79
CA SER A 94 12.75 0.86 -0.68
C SER A 94 12.10 0.67 -2.07
N ALA A 95 12.29 1.62 -3.00
CA ALA A 95 11.90 1.45 -4.40
C ALA A 95 12.64 0.29 -5.08
N GLY A 96 13.96 0.18 -4.87
CA GLY A 96 14.77 -0.92 -5.41
C GLY A 96 14.31 -2.29 -4.89
N LEU A 97 14.05 -2.42 -3.59
CA LEU A 97 13.48 -3.63 -3.00
C LEU A 97 12.12 -3.96 -3.59
N ALA A 98 11.24 -2.97 -3.77
CA ALA A 98 9.93 -3.17 -4.37
C ALA A 98 10.04 -3.69 -5.82
N VAL A 99 10.94 -3.14 -6.63
CA VAL A 99 11.20 -3.60 -8.01
C VAL A 99 11.76 -5.02 -8.02
N VAL A 100 12.74 -5.34 -7.16
CA VAL A 100 13.33 -6.69 -7.10
C VAL A 100 12.28 -7.73 -6.71
N ILE A 101 11.46 -7.45 -5.71
CA ILE A 101 10.37 -8.33 -5.28
C ILE A 101 9.34 -8.51 -6.40
N GLY A 102 8.94 -7.40 -7.06
CA GLY A 102 7.98 -7.44 -8.16
C GLY A 102 8.46 -8.24 -9.37
N VAL A 103 9.71 -8.03 -9.79
CA VAL A 103 10.33 -8.77 -10.90
C VAL A 103 10.53 -10.24 -10.53
N GLY A 104 10.92 -10.55 -9.29
CA GLY A 104 11.06 -11.93 -8.83
C GLY A 104 9.73 -12.70 -8.85
N LEU A 105 8.64 -12.07 -8.39
CA LEU A 105 7.29 -12.64 -8.47
C LEU A 105 6.81 -12.83 -9.91
N PHE A 106 7.02 -11.83 -10.77
CA PHE A 106 6.63 -11.90 -12.18
C PHE A 106 7.40 -12.98 -12.95
N GLY A 107 8.70 -13.12 -12.67
CA GLY A 107 9.53 -14.18 -13.24
C GLY A 107 9.09 -15.57 -12.80
N HIS A 108 8.69 -15.73 -11.53
CA HIS A 108 8.15 -17.01 -11.04
C HIS A 108 6.83 -17.37 -11.73
N THR A 109 5.90 -16.42 -11.89
CA THR A 109 4.61 -16.71 -12.54
C THR A 109 4.77 -17.01 -14.03
N THR A 110 5.66 -16.32 -14.74
CA THR A 110 5.96 -16.63 -16.15
C THR A 110 6.65 -17.98 -16.32
N ALA A 111 7.55 -18.37 -15.41
CA ALA A 111 8.21 -19.67 -15.45
C ALA A 111 7.23 -20.84 -15.20
N VAL A 112 6.29 -20.68 -14.25
CA VAL A 112 5.24 -21.69 -14.01
C VAL A 112 4.30 -21.83 -15.20
N GLY A 113 3.88 -20.71 -15.81
CA GLY A 113 3.03 -20.74 -17.00
C GLY A 113 3.69 -21.35 -18.24
N LEU A 114 5.02 -21.25 -18.37
CA LEU A 114 5.78 -21.85 -19.47
C LEU A 114 5.99 -23.37 -19.30
N LEU A 115 5.85 -23.88 -18.07
CA LEU A 115 5.91 -25.32 -17.73
C LEU A 115 4.55 -26.03 -17.83
N GLY A 116 3.47 -25.30 -18.15
CA GLY A 116 2.17 -25.88 -18.48
C GLY A 116 1.36 -26.43 -17.29
N LEU A 117 1.61 -25.94 -16.07
CA LEU A 117 0.76 -26.17 -14.89
C LEU A 117 -0.18 -24.99 -14.65
#